data_AF-A0A8T2W4E1-F1
#
_entry.id   AF-A0A8T2W4E1-F1
#
_cell.length_a   1.000
_cell.length_b   1.000
_cell.length_c   1.000
_cell.angle_alpha   90.00
_cell.angle_beta   90.00
_cell.angle_gamma   90.00
#
_symmetry.space_group_name_H-M   'P 1'
#
loop_
_entity.id
_entity.type
_entity.pdbx_description
1 polymer ?
#
loop_
_entity_poly.entity_id
_entity_poly.type
_entity_poly.pdbx_seq_one_letter_code
_entity_poly.pdbx_strand_id
1 'polypeptide(L)'
;MRSAICQPGRLAVSSTPTRSVSFRSASWQQVPLQHTYIHQQRSRCRGSKPIIASAATAVTAATTTLLGGSPFGIWAALACAGAAGLQLERTKWGKEMSGALLSTLIGLALSNLGVIPSEASHVYGVVNAYLLPLAVPLLLFAADLRRVIGDTGRLLTAFIGGAAATVIGSFAAFSLMPLQVLGADGWKVAGALTARHIGGSVNYVAVSEVLNLSPGPRMAGLAADDVIVSIYFIILYALARRTQPDAAAANKATSTLVPSPSSQDVSQENEDRRTVTVVNGATSIAVSACICALGTHIAGSIGYRGGSVTVITAITVALATIAPKVVAPLTASGEGLAAILMQLFFASVGASGNIGEVLRTAPTLFAWSAVAISVHVALVLLWERVFKFTRKETCLASNANIGGPTTAAGMAAAKGWRSSMVPALLIGIFGYATATFIGVGAAQIFRKMQLMAI
;
A
#
# COMPACT_ATOMS: atom_id res chain seq x y z
N MET A 1 77.71 27.06 -17.43
CA MET A 1 78.46 27.20 -16.17
C MET A 1 77.61 28.01 -15.19
N ARG A 2 77.64 27.59 -13.91
CA ARG A 2 77.03 28.18 -12.70
C ARG A 2 75.61 27.74 -12.34
N SER A 3 75.61 26.66 -11.56
CA SER A 3 74.65 26.21 -10.56
C SER A 3 74.50 27.20 -9.39
N ALA A 4 73.30 27.27 -8.79
CA ALA A 4 73.13 27.60 -7.38
C ALA A 4 71.86 26.93 -6.82
N ILE A 5 72.06 26.13 -5.78
CA ILE A 5 71.07 25.50 -4.90
C ILE A 5 71.15 26.26 -3.56
N CYS A 6 70.04 26.62 -2.92
CA CYS A 6 69.90 26.58 -1.45
C CYS A 6 68.44 26.75 -0.96
N GLN A 7 68.22 26.29 0.27
CA GLN A 7 67.01 25.74 0.92
C GLN A 7 65.90 26.70 1.42
N PRO A 8 64.71 26.18 1.83
CA PRO A 8 63.60 26.98 2.36
C PRO A 8 63.64 27.19 3.89
N GLY A 9 63.20 28.37 4.33
CA GLY A 9 63.12 28.78 5.73
C GLY A 9 61.89 28.21 6.49
N ARG A 10 62.14 27.81 7.75
CA ARG A 10 61.15 27.38 8.75
C ARG A 10 60.45 28.58 9.39
N LEU A 11 59.15 28.47 9.66
CA LEU A 11 58.44 29.30 10.63
C LEU A 11 58.04 28.43 11.84
N ALA A 12 58.40 28.92 13.02
CA ALA A 12 58.28 28.25 14.31
C ALA A 12 56.86 28.37 14.90
N VAL A 13 56.43 27.32 15.59
CA VAL A 13 55.20 27.23 16.39
C VAL A 13 55.56 27.48 17.85
N SER A 14 54.87 28.42 18.51
CA SER A 14 54.94 28.62 19.96
C SER A 14 53.74 27.99 20.67
N SER A 15 54.04 27.19 21.68
CA SER A 15 53.14 26.44 22.57
C SER A 15 52.65 27.25 23.78
N THR A 16 51.44 26.96 24.29
CA THR A 16 51.18 26.81 25.73
C THR A 16 49.95 25.91 26.00
N PRO A 17 49.85 25.26 27.18
CA PRO A 17 49.12 24.00 27.37
C PRO A 17 47.95 24.09 28.36
N THR A 18 46.92 23.25 28.20
CA THR A 18 46.04 22.87 29.33
C THR A 18 45.41 21.48 29.17
N ARG A 19 45.88 20.58 30.05
CA ARG A 19 45.24 19.44 30.73
C ARG A 19 44.40 18.41 29.95
N SER A 20 45.01 17.23 29.89
CA SER A 20 44.45 15.90 29.66
C SER A 20 43.46 15.44 30.75
N VAL A 21 42.36 14.81 30.33
CA VAL A 21 41.76 13.67 31.02
C VAL A 21 41.57 12.56 29.98
N SER A 22 42.17 11.41 30.26
CA SER A 22 42.21 10.23 29.40
C SER A 22 41.01 9.32 29.64
N PHE A 23 40.40 8.82 28.57
CA PHE A 23 39.76 7.50 28.54
C PHE A 23 40.19 6.79 27.24
N ARG A 24 41.03 5.76 27.36
CA ARG A 24 41.20 4.66 26.38
C ARG A 24 39.97 3.74 26.55
N SER A 25 39.40 3.01 25.62
CA SER A 25 39.74 2.46 24.28
C SER A 25 38.39 1.95 23.72
N ALA A 26 38.09 1.99 22.42
CA ALA A 26 38.38 0.87 21.52
C ALA A 26 38.10 1.24 20.05
N SER A 27 38.92 0.64 19.21
CA SER A 27 39.09 0.69 17.76
C SER A 27 37.82 0.65 16.90
N TRP A 28 37.70 1.60 15.98
CA TRP A 28 37.10 1.38 14.65
C TRP A 28 38.17 1.62 13.60
N GLN A 29 38.53 0.55 12.88
CA GLN A 29 39.43 0.61 11.73
C GLN A 29 38.80 1.46 10.62
N GLN A 30 39.48 2.52 10.21
CA GLN A 30 39.17 3.29 9.01
C GLN A 30 39.80 2.59 7.79
N VAL A 31 38.96 2.29 6.81
CA VAL A 31 39.35 1.81 5.47
C VAL A 31 39.93 3.00 4.68
N PRO A 32 41.11 2.88 4.03
CA PRO A 32 41.72 4.00 3.32
C PRO A 32 41.08 4.26 1.95
N LEU A 33 40.74 5.52 1.68
CA LEU A 33 40.36 6.04 0.37
C LEU A 33 41.61 6.09 -0.54
N GLN A 34 41.67 5.24 -1.56
CA GLN A 34 42.65 5.35 -2.63
C GLN A 34 42.23 6.44 -3.63
N HIS A 35 43.05 7.49 -3.74
CA HIS A 35 42.98 8.48 -4.82
C HIS A 35 43.57 7.88 -6.10
N THR A 36 42.72 7.60 -7.09
CA THR A 36 43.16 7.22 -8.44
C THR A 36 43.54 8.47 -9.23
N TYR A 37 44.84 8.66 -9.49
CA TYR A 37 45.37 9.69 -10.39
C TYR A 37 45.21 9.24 -11.85
N ILE A 38 44.47 10.00 -12.66
CA ILE A 38 44.41 9.83 -14.13
C ILE A 38 45.41 10.80 -14.77
N HIS A 39 46.40 10.24 -15.47
CA HIS A 39 47.32 10.98 -16.35
C HIS A 39 46.56 11.49 -17.58
N GLN A 40 46.50 12.81 -17.76
CA GLN A 40 45.98 13.42 -18.99
C GLN A 40 47.15 14.01 -19.81
N GLN A 41 47.51 13.33 -20.91
CA GLN A 41 48.46 13.84 -21.89
C GLN A 41 47.88 15.06 -22.62
N ARG A 42 48.61 16.18 -22.61
CA ARG A 42 48.28 17.41 -23.35
C ARG A 42 48.90 17.36 -24.76
N SER A 43 48.07 17.21 -25.79
CA SER A 43 48.41 17.62 -27.16
C SER A 43 47.96 19.06 -27.41
N ARG A 44 48.91 19.92 -27.79
CA ARG A 44 48.70 21.34 -28.14
C ARG A 44 48.06 21.48 -29.52
N CYS A 45 46.95 22.23 -29.62
CA CYS A 45 46.56 22.92 -30.86
C CYS A 45 46.24 24.39 -30.54
N ARG A 46 46.76 25.28 -31.41
CA ARG A 46 46.73 26.75 -31.34
C ARG A 46 45.38 27.32 -31.77
N GLY A 47 44.94 28.36 -31.05
CA GLY A 47 44.50 29.63 -31.63
C GLY A 47 43.03 29.77 -32.07
N SER A 48 42.19 30.33 -31.19
CA SER A 48 41.11 31.27 -31.53
C SER A 48 40.51 31.91 -30.26
N LYS A 49 39.96 33.12 -30.42
CA LYS A 49 39.67 34.20 -29.44
C LYS A 49 38.69 33.81 -28.29
N PRO A 50 38.67 34.56 -27.16
CA PRO A 50 37.86 34.20 -26.00
C PRO A 50 36.40 34.55 -26.27
N ILE A 51 35.57 33.54 -26.48
CA ILE A 51 34.13 33.68 -26.29
C ILE A 51 33.92 33.66 -24.77
N ILE A 52 33.30 34.73 -24.27
CA ILE A 52 32.87 34.89 -22.88
C ILE A 52 32.13 33.60 -22.49
N ALA A 53 32.79 32.76 -21.69
CA ALA A 53 32.17 31.60 -21.10
C ALA A 53 31.11 32.14 -20.14
N SER A 54 29.87 32.17 -20.62
CA SER A 54 28.70 32.25 -19.77
C SER A 54 28.89 31.17 -18.71
N ALA A 55 29.16 31.60 -17.48
CA ALA A 55 28.97 30.77 -16.33
C ALA A 55 27.53 30.28 -16.45
N ALA A 56 27.35 29.03 -16.86
CA ALA A 56 26.08 28.36 -16.82
C ALA A 56 25.73 28.28 -15.34
N THR A 57 25.07 29.33 -14.87
CA THR A 57 24.28 29.31 -13.65
C THR A 57 23.35 28.14 -13.87
N ALA A 58 23.64 27.03 -13.19
CA ALA A 58 22.64 26.01 -12.95
C ALA A 58 21.54 26.70 -12.17
N VAL A 59 20.61 27.31 -12.89
CA VAL A 59 19.31 27.68 -12.35
C VAL A 59 18.67 26.33 -12.06
N THR A 60 18.91 25.84 -10.85
CA THR A 60 18.01 24.91 -10.18
C THR A 60 16.63 25.52 -10.34
N ALA A 61 15.82 24.94 -11.23
CA ALA A 61 14.40 25.18 -11.26
C ALA A 61 13.84 24.66 -9.95
N ALA A 62 13.95 25.47 -8.89
CA ALA A 62 13.13 25.30 -7.72
C ALA A 62 11.71 25.49 -8.22
N THR A 63 10.98 24.39 -8.40
CA THR A 63 9.53 24.41 -8.52
C THR A 63 9.02 25.18 -7.32
N THR A 64 8.69 26.46 -7.53
CA THR A 64 8.19 27.39 -6.51
C THR A 64 6.77 26.97 -6.14
N THR A 65 6.67 25.89 -5.38
CA THR A 65 5.41 25.43 -4.81
C THR A 65 5.01 26.36 -3.67
N LEU A 66 3.72 26.52 -3.41
CA LEU A 66 3.21 27.43 -2.37
C LEU A 66 3.84 27.14 -0.99
N LEU A 67 4.07 25.87 -0.67
CA LEU A 67 4.69 25.44 0.59
C LEU A 67 6.22 25.37 0.56
N GLY A 68 6.86 25.81 -0.54
CA GLY A 68 8.31 25.98 -0.66
C GLY A 68 9.15 24.72 -0.43
N GLY A 69 8.56 23.52 -0.54
CA GLY A 69 9.22 22.27 -0.18
C GLY A 69 9.45 22.06 1.33
N SER A 70 8.82 22.87 2.20
CA SER A 70 8.95 22.72 3.66
C SER A 70 8.49 21.32 4.10
N PRO A 71 9.31 20.52 4.80
CA PRO A 71 8.94 19.14 5.16
C PRO A 71 7.64 19.06 5.96
N PHE A 72 7.45 19.96 6.94
CA PHE A 72 6.21 20.03 7.72
C PHE A 72 5.02 20.51 6.89
N GLY A 73 5.20 21.42 5.92
CA GLY A 73 4.13 21.83 5.02
C GLY A 73 3.65 20.67 4.15
N ILE A 74 4.57 19.87 3.63
CA ILE A 74 4.24 18.66 2.86
C ILE A 74 3.52 17.64 3.76
N TRP A 75 4.03 17.35 4.96
CA TRP A 75 3.35 16.46 5.92
C TRP A 75 1.94 16.93 6.27
N ALA A 76 1.76 18.23 6.53
CA ALA A 76 0.45 18.82 6.81
C ALA A 76 -0.49 18.66 5.61
N ALA A 77 -0.02 18.94 4.38
CA ALA A 77 -0.80 18.76 3.17
C ALA A 77 -1.22 17.29 2.96
N LEU A 78 -0.32 16.32 3.18
CA LEU A 78 -0.63 14.90 3.10
C LEU A 78 -1.63 14.46 4.17
N ALA A 79 -1.46 14.93 5.42
CA ALA A 79 -2.38 14.62 6.52
C ALA A 79 -3.77 15.23 6.28
N CYS A 80 -3.84 16.47 5.80
CA CYS A 80 -5.09 17.14 5.43
C CYS A 80 -5.77 16.44 4.26
N ALA A 81 -5.03 16.11 3.20
CA ALA A 81 -5.56 15.32 2.08
C ALA A 81 -6.09 13.97 2.56
N GLY A 82 -5.37 13.35 3.49
CA GLY A 82 -5.75 12.09 4.12
C GLY A 82 -7.07 12.17 4.88
N ALA A 83 -7.12 13.08 5.85
CA ALA A 83 -8.31 13.33 6.66
C ALA A 83 -9.51 13.76 5.80
N ALA A 84 -9.30 14.63 4.82
CA ALA A 84 -10.34 15.07 3.90
C ALA A 84 -10.91 13.91 3.08
N GLY A 85 -10.08 12.97 2.61
CA GLY A 85 -10.56 11.79 1.89
C GLY A 85 -11.47 10.90 2.75
N LEU A 86 -11.07 10.63 4.00
CA LEU A 86 -11.90 9.85 4.95
C LEU A 86 -13.19 10.59 5.35
N GLN A 87 -13.17 11.92 5.40
CA GLN A 87 -14.38 12.71 5.67
C GLN A 87 -15.31 12.74 4.46
N LEU A 88 -14.77 12.91 3.25
CA LEU A 88 -15.52 12.91 2.01
C LEU A 88 -16.17 11.55 1.75
N GLU A 89 -15.52 10.45 2.11
CA GLU A 89 -16.08 9.09 2.04
C GLU A 89 -17.43 8.97 2.79
N ARG A 90 -17.68 9.81 3.80
CA ARG A 90 -18.96 9.81 4.54
C ARG A 90 -20.09 10.56 3.84
N THR A 91 -19.78 11.33 2.79
CA THR A 91 -20.77 12.11 2.02
C THR A 91 -21.55 11.23 1.04
N LYS A 92 -22.68 11.73 0.51
CA LYS A 92 -23.53 10.94 -0.40
C LYS A 92 -22.80 10.45 -1.66
N TRP A 93 -21.97 11.32 -2.24
CA TRP A 93 -21.20 11.04 -3.45
C TRP A 93 -19.90 10.32 -3.12
N GLY A 94 -19.23 10.72 -2.03
CA GLY A 94 -17.98 10.11 -1.62
C GLY A 94 -18.13 8.69 -1.07
N LYS A 95 -19.31 8.25 -0.62
CA LYS A 95 -19.57 6.85 -0.26
C LYS A 95 -19.37 5.87 -1.42
N GLU A 96 -19.47 6.36 -2.65
CA GLU A 96 -19.21 5.56 -3.86
C GLU A 96 -17.72 5.48 -4.19
N MET A 97 -16.86 6.26 -3.52
CA MET A 97 -15.42 6.30 -3.74
C MET A 97 -14.70 5.88 -2.45
N SER A 98 -13.63 5.11 -2.54
CA SER A 98 -12.87 4.76 -1.32
C SER A 98 -12.22 6.03 -0.73
N GLY A 99 -12.09 6.10 0.60
CA GLY A 99 -11.33 7.18 1.23
C GLY A 99 -9.90 7.25 0.69
N ALA A 100 -9.30 6.10 0.39
CA ALA A 100 -7.99 6.00 -0.27
C ALA A 100 -7.96 6.74 -1.62
N LEU A 101 -8.91 6.47 -2.53
CA LEU A 101 -9.03 7.17 -3.81
C LEU A 101 -9.16 8.67 -3.61
N LEU A 102 -10.03 9.09 -2.70
CA LEU A 102 -10.29 10.51 -2.46
C LEU A 102 -9.02 11.24 -1.99
N SER A 103 -8.27 10.66 -1.04
CA SER A 103 -7.00 11.27 -0.61
C SER A 103 -5.93 11.24 -1.68
N THR A 104 -5.90 10.19 -2.47
CA THR A 104 -5.05 10.09 -3.64
C THR A 104 -5.36 11.19 -4.67
N LEU A 105 -6.64 11.43 -4.99
CA LEU A 105 -7.06 12.50 -5.91
C LEU A 105 -6.76 13.90 -5.34
N ILE A 106 -6.97 14.10 -4.04
CA ILE A 106 -6.62 15.38 -3.39
C ILE A 106 -5.11 15.61 -3.43
N GLY A 107 -4.30 14.57 -3.15
CA GLY A 107 -2.84 14.66 -3.25
C GLY A 107 -2.39 15.04 -4.66
N LEU A 108 -2.97 14.41 -5.69
CA LEU A 108 -2.72 14.72 -7.09
C LEU A 108 -3.10 16.17 -7.43
N ALA A 109 -4.27 16.63 -6.98
CA ALA A 109 -4.70 18.01 -7.17
C ALA A 109 -3.73 19.00 -6.51
N LEU A 110 -3.30 18.73 -5.28
CA LEU A 110 -2.35 19.60 -4.56
C LEU A 110 -1.01 19.72 -5.28
N SER A 111 -0.47 18.64 -5.86
CA SER A 111 0.80 18.72 -6.57
C SER A 111 0.67 19.40 -7.94
N ASN A 112 -0.39 19.09 -8.69
CA ASN A 112 -0.61 19.64 -10.03
C ASN A 112 -1.05 21.12 -10.00
N LEU A 113 -1.67 21.59 -8.91
CA LEU A 113 -1.93 23.02 -8.65
C LEU A 113 -0.71 23.78 -8.11
N GLY A 114 0.42 23.09 -7.90
CA GLY A 114 1.64 23.70 -7.37
C GLY A 114 1.60 24.04 -5.87
N VAL A 115 0.69 23.43 -5.09
CA VAL A 115 0.65 23.63 -3.62
C VAL A 115 1.82 22.88 -2.96
N ILE A 116 2.06 21.64 -3.40
CA ILE A 116 3.18 20.79 -2.96
C ILE A 116 3.99 20.34 -4.18
N PRO A 117 5.28 20.00 -4.02
CA PRO A 117 6.08 19.47 -5.12
C PRO A 117 5.61 18.06 -5.52
N SER A 118 5.63 17.79 -6.84
CA SER A 118 5.41 16.45 -7.39
C SER A 118 6.55 15.49 -7.05
N GLU A 119 7.74 16.02 -6.78
CA GLU A 119 8.91 15.27 -6.33
C GLU A 119 9.38 15.79 -4.98
N ALA A 120 9.13 15.02 -3.92
CA ALA A 120 9.65 15.27 -2.58
C ALA A 120 10.31 14.02 -2.03
N SER A 121 11.51 13.70 -2.54
CA SER A 121 12.25 12.48 -2.17
C SER A 121 12.42 12.32 -0.65
N HIS A 122 12.58 13.42 0.09
CA HIS A 122 12.73 13.37 1.55
C HIS A 122 11.43 12.98 2.29
N VAL A 123 10.26 13.46 1.87
CA VAL A 123 8.99 13.16 2.56
C VAL A 123 8.34 11.90 1.98
N TYR A 124 8.17 11.84 0.66
CA TYR A 124 7.54 10.70 0.00
C TYR A 124 8.40 9.43 0.12
N GLY A 125 9.73 9.58 0.13
CA GLY A 125 10.65 8.48 0.41
C GLY A 125 10.45 7.91 1.81
N VAL A 126 10.25 8.75 2.84
CA VAL A 126 9.97 8.29 4.20
C VAL A 126 8.63 7.56 4.27
N VAL A 127 7.61 8.06 3.57
CA VAL A 127 6.29 7.41 3.48
C VAL A 127 6.39 6.00 2.91
N ASN A 128 7.06 5.85 1.76
CA ASN A 128 7.21 4.54 1.11
C ASN A 128 8.14 3.60 1.90
N ALA A 129 9.25 4.11 2.44
CA ALA A 129 10.28 3.28 3.08
C ALA A 129 9.95 2.87 4.52
N TYR A 130 9.14 3.66 5.24
CA TYR A 130 8.87 3.41 6.66
C TYR A 130 7.39 3.32 7.00
N LEU A 131 6.56 4.32 6.62
CA LEU A 131 5.15 4.30 7.04
C LEU A 131 4.36 3.17 6.37
N LEU A 132 4.61 2.91 5.08
CA LEU A 132 3.97 1.81 4.38
C LEU A 132 4.33 0.44 5.00
N PRO A 133 5.62 0.04 5.14
CA PRO A 133 5.98 -1.21 5.78
C PRO A 133 5.42 -1.34 7.20
N LEU A 134 5.38 -0.24 7.97
CA LEU A 134 4.81 -0.23 9.32
C LEU A 134 3.29 -0.46 9.33
N ALA A 135 2.56 0.01 8.32
CA ALA A 135 1.12 -0.22 8.20
C ALA A 135 0.78 -1.69 7.93
N VAL A 136 1.65 -2.44 7.27
CA VAL A 136 1.39 -3.84 6.89
C VAL A 136 1.19 -4.75 8.13
N PRO A 137 2.10 -4.83 9.11
CA PRO A 137 1.85 -5.62 10.31
C PRO A 137 0.64 -5.14 11.11
N LEU A 138 0.45 -3.83 11.21
CA LEU A 138 -0.65 -3.24 11.96
C LEU A 138 -2.03 -3.69 11.42
N LEU A 139 -2.17 -3.83 10.09
CA LEU A 139 -3.38 -4.40 9.46
C LEU A 139 -3.50 -5.91 9.64
N LEU A 140 -2.37 -6.61 9.68
CA LEU A 140 -2.32 -8.07 9.73
C LEU A 140 -2.34 -8.65 11.14
N PHE A 141 -2.33 -7.82 12.19
CA PHE A 141 -2.57 -8.30 13.56
C PHE A 141 -3.93 -8.98 13.75
N ALA A 142 -4.89 -8.72 12.87
CA ALA A 142 -6.16 -9.43 12.85
C ALA A 142 -6.08 -10.84 12.21
N ALA A 143 -4.97 -11.17 11.53
CA ALA A 143 -4.83 -12.35 10.66
C ALA A 143 -4.45 -13.64 11.41
N ASP A 144 -5.31 -14.05 12.34
CA ASP A 144 -5.23 -15.36 12.98
C ASP A 144 -5.79 -16.46 12.04
N LEU A 145 -4.91 -17.19 11.36
CA LEU A 145 -5.32 -18.22 10.38
C LEU A 145 -6.03 -19.41 11.04
N ARG A 146 -5.74 -19.73 12.31
CA ARG A 146 -6.43 -20.83 13.01
C ARG A 146 -7.88 -20.47 13.20
N ARG A 147 -8.13 -19.24 13.63
CA ARG A 147 -9.47 -18.69 13.77
C ARG A 147 -10.18 -18.57 12.43
N VAL A 148 -9.49 -18.11 11.37
CA VAL A 148 -10.07 -18.10 10.01
C VAL A 148 -10.56 -19.48 9.63
N ILE A 149 -9.70 -20.51 9.70
CA ILE A 149 -10.08 -21.86 9.25
C ILE A 149 -11.19 -22.46 10.12
N GLY A 150 -11.12 -22.27 11.43
CA GLY A 150 -12.11 -22.79 12.38
C GLY A 150 -13.48 -22.11 12.30
N ASP A 151 -13.51 -20.77 12.21
CA ASP A 151 -14.75 -19.99 12.38
C ASP A 151 -15.49 -19.73 11.06
N THR A 152 -14.81 -19.84 9.90
CA THR A 152 -15.40 -19.47 8.61
C THR A 152 -15.97 -20.66 7.84
N GLY A 153 -15.48 -21.87 8.10
CA GLY A 153 -15.97 -23.13 7.54
C GLY A 153 -16.18 -23.08 6.02
N ARG A 154 -17.43 -23.26 5.59
CA ARG A 154 -17.83 -23.29 4.18
C ARG A 154 -17.63 -21.94 3.45
N LEU A 155 -17.61 -20.83 4.18
CA LEU A 155 -17.42 -19.52 3.57
C LEU A 155 -15.97 -19.32 3.06
N LEU A 156 -14.98 -19.96 3.69
CA LEU A 156 -13.60 -19.94 3.22
C LEU A 156 -13.43 -20.63 1.87
N THR A 157 -14.12 -21.74 1.64
CA THR A 157 -14.04 -22.44 0.35
C THR A 157 -14.69 -21.63 -0.78
N ALA A 158 -15.75 -20.88 -0.48
CA ALA A 158 -16.31 -19.89 -1.41
C ALA A 158 -15.30 -18.77 -1.70
N PHE A 159 -14.60 -18.26 -0.69
CA PHE A 159 -13.55 -17.24 -0.87
C PHE A 159 -12.37 -17.74 -1.71
N ILE A 160 -11.90 -18.97 -1.47
CA ILE A 160 -10.81 -19.57 -2.26
C ILE A 160 -11.23 -19.73 -3.73
N GLY A 161 -12.47 -20.16 -3.97
CA GLY A 161 -13.03 -20.20 -5.32
C GLY A 161 -13.08 -18.82 -5.97
N GLY A 162 -13.46 -17.79 -5.21
CA GLY A 162 -13.42 -16.40 -5.66
C GLY A 162 -12.01 -15.89 -5.95
N ALA A 163 -11.02 -16.21 -5.10
CA ALA A 163 -9.63 -15.85 -5.35
C ALA A 163 -9.09 -16.51 -6.62
N ALA A 164 -9.40 -17.79 -6.85
CA ALA A 164 -9.06 -18.50 -8.08
C ALA A 164 -9.74 -17.88 -9.31
N ALA A 165 -11.03 -17.53 -9.19
CA ALA A 165 -11.78 -16.83 -10.24
C ALA A 165 -11.15 -15.47 -10.59
N THR A 166 -10.69 -14.71 -9.58
CA THR A 166 -9.94 -13.47 -9.79
C THR A 166 -8.65 -13.71 -10.55
N VAL A 167 -7.84 -14.68 -10.15
CA VAL A 167 -6.57 -15.01 -10.84
C VAL A 167 -6.83 -15.37 -12.30
N ILE A 168 -7.82 -16.22 -12.58
CA ILE A 168 -8.23 -16.58 -13.94
C ILE A 168 -8.69 -15.34 -14.71
N GLY A 169 -9.50 -14.49 -14.09
CA GLY A 169 -9.97 -13.23 -14.67
C GLY A 169 -8.84 -12.28 -15.04
N SER A 170 -7.83 -12.14 -14.16
CA SER A 170 -6.65 -11.33 -14.43
C SER A 170 -5.80 -11.88 -15.57
N PHE A 171 -5.64 -13.21 -15.68
CA PHE A 171 -4.97 -13.82 -16.83
C PHE A 171 -5.74 -13.64 -18.15
N ALA A 172 -7.07 -13.77 -18.11
CA ALA A 172 -7.91 -13.50 -19.28
C ALA A 172 -7.81 -12.03 -19.71
N ALA A 173 -7.89 -11.09 -18.76
CA ALA A 173 -7.75 -9.67 -19.01
C ALA A 173 -6.37 -9.32 -19.59
N PHE A 174 -5.29 -9.88 -19.04
CA PHE A 174 -3.94 -9.63 -19.53
C PHE A 174 -3.68 -10.24 -20.92
N SER A 175 -4.30 -11.38 -21.22
CA SER A 175 -4.22 -12.00 -22.55
C SER A 175 -4.93 -11.18 -23.63
N LEU A 176 -6.04 -10.54 -23.28
CA LEU A 176 -6.78 -9.65 -24.18
C LEU A 176 -6.16 -8.26 -24.27
N MET A 177 -5.62 -7.76 -23.15
CA MET A 177 -5.09 -6.41 -22.99
C MET A 177 -3.78 -6.46 -22.20
N PRO A 178 -2.62 -6.66 -22.85
CA PRO A 178 -1.32 -6.87 -22.19
C PRO A 178 -0.72 -5.60 -21.55
N LEU A 179 -1.49 -4.52 -21.42
CA LEU A 179 -1.10 -3.23 -20.81
C LEU A 179 0.21 -2.64 -21.39
N GLN A 180 0.46 -2.84 -22.69
CA GLN A 180 1.66 -2.35 -23.38
C GLN A 180 1.85 -0.82 -23.29
N VAL A 181 0.76 -0.06 -23.14
CA VAL A 181 0.78 1.40 -22.94
C VAL A 181 1.59 1.82 -21.71
N LEU A 182 1.73 0.92 -20.73
CA LEU A 182 2.50 1.14 -19.50
C LEU A 182 3.97 0.69 -19.63
N GLY A 183 4.41 0.21 -20.79
CA GLY A 183 5.77 -0.24 -21.04
C GLY A 183 6.24 -1.29 -20.03
N ALA A 184 7.38 -1.05 -19.38
CA ALA A 184 7.99 -1.97 -18.42
C ALA A 184 7.17 -2.20 -17.13
N ASP A 185 6.15 -1.38 -16.87
CA ASP A 185 5.32 -1.46 -15.68
C ASP A 185 3.99 -2.22 -15.89
N GLY A 186 3.63 -2.59 -17.13
CA GLY A 186 2.36 -3.26 -17.45
C GLY A 186 2.10 -4.54 -16.63
N TRP A 187 3.02 -5.50 -16.68
CA TRP A 187 2.96 -6.73 -15.89
C TRP A 187 2.95 -6.50 -14.37
N LYS A 188 3.58 -5.42 -13.90
CA LYS A 188 3.61 -5.06 -12.48
C LYS A 188 2.24 -4.55 -12.02
N VAL A 189 1.61 -3.69 -12.83
CA VAL A 189 0.25 -3.20 -12.56
C VAL A 189 -0.76 -4.35 -12.59
N ALA A 190 -0.66 -5.26 -13.56
CA ALA A 190 -1.52 -6.44 -13.62
C ALA A 190 -1.40 -7.31 -12.36
N GLY A 191 -0.17 -7.55 -11.88
CA GLY A 191 0.06 -8.28 -10.62
C GLY A 191 -0.51 -7.55 -9.40
N ALA A 192 -0.33 -6.23 -9.33
CA ALA A 192 -0.87 -5.41 -8.25
C ALA A 192 -2.41 -5.39 -8.25
N LEU A 193 -3.05 -5.25 -9.41
CA LEU A 193 -4.51 -5.31 -9.55
C LEU A 193 -5.05 -6.73 -9.25
N THR A 194 -4.32 -7.78 -9.60
CA THR A 194 -4.70 -9.15 -9.19
C THR A 194 -4.76 -9.27 -7.66
N ALA A 195 -3.76 -8.73 -6.95
CA ALA A 195 -3.75 -8.70 -5.49
C ALA A 195 -4.87 -7.81 -4.92
N ARG A 196 -5.15 -6.67 -5.56
CA ARG A 196 -6.24 -5.74 -5.24
C ARG A 196 -7.60 -6.43 -5.23
N HIS A 197 -7.81 -7.33 -6.18
CA HIS A 197 -9.07 -8.05 -6.38
C HIS A 197 -9.24 -9.30 -5.50
N ILE A 198 -8.19 -9.74 -4.80
CA ILE A 198 -8.26 -10.85 -3.84
C ILE A 198 -8.26 -10.36 -2.38
N GLY A 199 -7.61 -9.24 -2.11
CA GLY A 199 -7.43 -8.73 -0.74
C GLY A 199 -7.43 -7.22 -0.61
N GLY A 200 -8.09 -6.48 -1.49
CA GLY A 200 -8.30 -5.03 -1.32
C GLY A 200 -7.08 -4.13 -1.62
N SER A 201 -7.28 -2.83 -1.45
CA SER A 201 -6.31 -1.78 -1.83
C SER A 201 -4.97 -1.86 -1.12
N VAL A 202 -4.94 -2.37 0.10
CA VAL A 202 -3.71 -2.61 0.85
C VAL A 202 -2.78 -3.58 0.10
N ASN A 203 -3.34 -4.63 -0.50
CA ASN A 203 -2.56 -5.59 -1.26
C ASN A 203 -2.06 -5.05 -2.60
N TYR A 204 -2.85 -4.19 -3.26
CA TYR A 204 -2.38 -3.44 -4.43
C TYR A 204 -1.08 -2.70 -4.11
N VAL A 205 -1.09 -1.99 -2.99
CA VAL A 205 0.04 -1.18 -2.54
C VAL A 205 1.24 -2.05 -2.19
N ALA A 206 1.03 -3.11 -1.42
CA ALA A 206 2.10 -4.03 -1.05
C ALA A 206 2.80 -4.62 -2.28
N VAL A 207 2.03 -5.08 -3.28
CA VAL A 207 2.60 -5.62 -4.53
C VAL A 207 3.26 -4.52 -5.37
N SER A 208 2.68 -3.32 -5.41
CA SER A 208 3.28 -2.17 -6.11
C SER A 208 4.66 -1.83 -5.57
N GLU A 209 4.84 -1.93 -4.26
CA GLU A 209 6.14 -1.69 -3.61
C GLU A 209 7.12 -2.83 -3.89
N VAL A 210 6.71 -4.09 -3.72
CA VAL A 210 7.57 -5.26 -4.00
C VAL A 210 8.09 -5.24 -5.44
N LEU A 211 7.25 -4.85 -6.39
CA LEU A 211 7.60 -4.80 -7.81
C LEU A 211 8.26 -3.49 -8.23
N ASN A 212 8.43 -2.52 -7.32
CA ASN A 212 8.95 -1.19 -7.61
C ASN A 212 8.20 -0.53 -8.78
N LEU A 213 6.88 -0.42 -8.63
CA LEU A 213 6.00 0.16 -9.62
C LEU A 213 6.12 1.69 -9.59
N SER A 214 6.26 2.32 -10.76
CA SER A 214 6.40 3.78 -10.86
C SER A 214 5.14 4.52 -10.35
N PRO A 215 5.27 5.73 -9.76
CA PRO A 215 4.13 6.44 -9.16
C PRO A 215 2.96 6.71 -10.11
N GLY A 216 3.22 7.11 -11.37
CA GLY A 216 2.18 7.38 -12.37
C GLY A 216 1.29 6.16 -12.67
N PRO A 217 1.84 5.02 -13.12
CA PRO A 217 1.08 3.79 -13.33
C PRO A 217 0.45 3.21 -12.05
N ARG A 218 1.13 3.34 -10.90
CA ARG A 218 0.60 2.96 -9.57
C ARG A 218 -0.66 3.74 -9.23
N MET A 219 -0.65 5.04 -9.50
CA MET A 219 -1.77 5.94 -9.31
C MET A 219 -2.93 5.62 -10.25
N ALA A 220 -2.63 5.55 -11.55
CA ALA A 220 -3.63 5.33 -12.58
C ALA A 220 -4.33 3.99 -12.40
N GLY A 221 -3.57 2.94 -12.03
CA GLY A 221 -4.09 1.61 -11.76
C GLY A 221 -5.09 1.62 -10.62
N LEU A 222 -4.72 2.18 -9.47
CA LEU A 222 -5.61 2.26 -8.31
C LEU A 222 -6.86 3.11 -8.58
N ALA A 223 -6.71 4.25 -9.28
CA ALA A 223 -7.82 5.14 -9.58
C ALA A 223 -8.82 4.53 -10.57
N ALA A 224 -8.33 3.91 -11.65
CA ALA A 224 -9.19 3.21 -12.60
C ALA A 224 -9.90 2.03 -11.94
N ASP A 225 -9.21 1.33 -11.05
CA ASP A 225 -9.77 0.19 -10.34
C ASP A 225 -10.91 0.57 -9.40
N ASP A 226 -10.75 1.61 -8.60
CA ASP A 226 -11.75 1.98 -7.62
C ASP A 226 -13.09 2.36 -8.28
N VAL A 227 -13.08 2.93 -9.50
CA VAL A 227 -14.31 3.15 -10.29
C VAL A 227 -14.98 1.81 -10.66
N ILE A 228 -14.20 0.83 -11.12
CA ILE A 228 -14.73 -0.50 -11.47
C ILE A 228 -15.25 -1.22 -10.22
N VAL A 229 -14.54 -1.12 -9.10
CA VAL A 229 -14.94 -1.73 -7.83
C VAL A 229 -16.26 -1.13 -7.33
N SER A 230 -16.50 0.17 -7.53
CA SER A 230 -17.80 0.80 -7.22
C SER A 230 -18.93 0.25 -8.08
N ILE A 231 -18.72 0.11 -9.40
CA ILE A 231 -19.69 -0.53 -10.30
C ILE A 231 -19.94 -1.98 -9.88
N TYR A 232 -18.88 -2.71 -9.52
CA TYR A 232 -18.95 -4.05 -8.99
C TYR A 232 -19.82 -4.13 -7.72
N PHE A 233 -19.67 -3.19 -6.77
CA PHE A 233 -20.50 -3.17 -5.58
C PHE A 233 -21.97 -2.96 -5.91
N ILE A 234 -22.31 -2.11 -6.88
CA ILE A 234 -23.70 -1.93 -7.34
C ILE A 234 -24.26 -3.28 -7.83
N ILE A 235 -23.51 -3.99 -8.68
CA ILE A 235 -23.89 -5.32 -9.19
C ILE A 235 -24.03 -6.32 -8.05
N LEU A 236 -23.06 -6.36 -7.13
CA LEU A 236 -23.04 -7.30 -6.02
C LEU A 236 -24.22 -7.08 -5.06
N TYR A 237 -24.51 -5.83 -4.70
CA TYR A 237 -25.67 -5.50 -3.87
C TYR A 237 -26.99 -5.79 -4.57
N ALA A 238 -27.06 -5.61 -5.90
CA ALA A 238 -28.19 -5.99 -6.72
C ALA A 238 -28.43 -7.51 -6.72
N LEU A 239 -27.37 -8.32 -6.86
CA LEU A 239 -27.41 -9.78 -6.75
C LEU A 239 -27.88 -10.23 -5.35
N ALA A 240 -27.48 -9.50 -4.31
CA ALA A 240 -27.89 -9.75 -2.93
C ALA A 240 -29.31 -9.24 -2.57
N ARG A 241 -30.08 -8.63 -3.50
CA ARG A 241 -31.39 -8.01 -3.15
C ARG A 241 -32.45 -8.99 -2.70
N ARG A 242 -32.53 -10.17 -3.35
CA ARG A 242 -33.61 -11.16 -3.11
C ARG A 242 -33.29 -12.17 -2.02
N THR A 243 -32.12 -12.05 -1.39
CA THR A 243 -31.69 -12.98 -0.36
C THR A 243 -32.23 -12.53 0.99
N GLN A 244 -32.94 -13.42 1.69
CA GLN A 244 -33.60 -13.08 2.95
C GLN A 244 -32.58 -12.75 4.07
N PRO A 245 -32.95 -11.88 5.03
CA PRO A 245 -32.20 -11.71 6.28
C PRO A 245 -32.15 -13.01 7.09
N ASP A 246 -31.23 -13.11 8.04
CA ASP A 246 -31.23 -14.25 8.97
C ASP A 246 -32.53 -14.25 9.81
N ALA A 247 -33.07 -15.42 10.15
CA ALA A 247 -34.34 -15.55 10.88
C ALA A 247 -34.39 -14.75 12.21
N ALA A 248 -33.25 -14.56 12.87
CA ALA A 248 -33.11 -13.74 14.07
C ALA A 248 -33.27 -12.21 13.81
N ALA A 249 -33.09 -11.75 12.57
CA ALA A 249 -33.33 -10.36 12.17
C ALA A 249 -34.80 -10.10 11.81
N ALA A 250 -35.54 -11.12 11.38
CA ALA A 250 -36.95 -11.01 10.98
C ALA A 250 -37.89 -10.72 12.18
N ASN A 251 -37.59 -11.28 13.35
CA ASN A 251 -38.44 -11.12 14.54
C ASN A 251 -38.35 -9.74 15.23
N LYS A 252 -37.47 -8.85 14.78
CA LYS A 252 -37.36 -7.47 15.30
C LYS A 252 -37.86 -6.40 14.32
N ALA A 253 -38.30 -6.79 13.12
CA ALA A 253 -38.72 -5.87 12.06
C ALA A 253 -40.22 -5.51 12.07
N THR A 254 -41.03 -6.11 12.97
CA THR A 254 -42.49 -5.87 13.03
C THR A 254 -42.90 -4.83 14.08
N SER A 255 -41.96 -4.20 14.80
CA SER A 255 -42.29 -3.13 15.76
C SER A 255 -41.71 -1.78 15.31
N THR A 256 -42.58 -1.00 14.66
CA THR A 256 -42.68 0.47 14.64
C THR A 256 -41.52 1.36 14.17
N LEU A 257 -41.83 2.11 13.10
CA LEU A 257 -41.58 3.56 12.88
C LEU A 257 -40.63 4.24 13.89
N VAL A 258 -39.46 4.70 13.41
CA VAL A 258 -38.42 5.58 14.02
C VAL A 258 -38.84 6.22 15.37
N PRO A 259 -38.17 5.95 16.52
CA PRO A 259 -36.94 6.67 16.88
C PRO A 259 -35.93 5.96 17.83
N SER A 260 -34.69 6.51 17.85
CA SER A 260 -33.64 6.51 18.91
C SER A 260 -33.06 5.19 19.47
N PRO A 261 -31.71 5.10 19.64
CA PRO A 261 -31.06 3.90 20.19
C PRO A 261 -31.02 3.95 21.72
N SER A 262 -31.94 3.26 22.39
CA SER A 262 -31.79 2.90 23.80
C SER A 262 -32.53 1.60 24.11
N SER A 263 -31.75 0.52 24.28
CA SER A 263 -32.00 -0.75 25.02
C SER A 263 -31.05 -1.82 24.44
N GLN A 264 -29.85 -2.05 24.99
CA GLN A 264 -29.58 -2.88 26.19
C GLN A 264 -30.49 -4.12 26.15
N ASP A 265 -30.04 -5.27 25.62
CA ASP A 265 -29.34 -6.29 26.43
C ASP A 265 -28.64 -7.42 25.61
N VAL A 266 -28.17 -7.15 24.38
CA VAL A 266 -27.41 -8.17 23.60
C VAL A 266 -26.13 -7.60 22.94
N SER A 267 -25.78 -6.35 23.24
CA SER A 267 -24.64 -5.63 22.63
C SER A 267 -23.36 -5.60 23.48
N GLN A 268 -23.40 -6.01 24.75
CA GLN A 268 -22.29 -5.79 25.67
C GLN A 268 -21.07 -6.73 25.48
N GLU A 269 -21.22 -7.92 24.88
CA GLU A 269 -20.10 -8.87 24.84
C GLU A 269 -19.12 -8.68 23.67
N ASN A 270 -19.45 -7.87 22.65
CA ASN A 270 -18.58 -7.66 21.48
C ASN A 270 -18.20 -6.21 21.18
N GLU A 271 -18.84 -5.21 21.80
CA GLU A 271 -18.41 -3.81 21.71
C GLU A 271 -17.22 -3.51 22.62
N ASP A 272 -17.04 -4.27 23.70
CA ASP A 272 -16.01 -4.05 24.72
C ASP A 272 -14.58 -4.38 24.23
N ARG A 273 -14.44 -4.95 23.02
CA ARG A 273 -13.16 -5.35 22.42
C ARG A 273 -12.54 -4.31 21.46
N ARG A 274 -13.14 -3.11 21.37
CA ARG A 274 -12.67 -1.99 20.51
C ARG A 274 -12.16 -0.79 21.31
N THR A 275 -11.66 -0.99 22.53
CA THR A 275 -11.03 0.11 23.27
C THR A 275 -9.64 0.39 22.67
N VAL A 276 -9.58 1.42 21.82
CA VAL A 276 -8.31 1.96 21.34
C VAL A 276 -7.65 2.69 22.51
N THR A 277 -6.75 1.99 23.20
CA THR A 277 -5.93 2.59 24.26
C THR A 277 -4.62 3.10 23.68
N VAL A 278 -4.09 4.18 24.25
CA VAL A 278 -2.77 4.73 23.87
C VAL A 278 -1.68 3.68 24.08
N VAL A 279 -1.79 2.88 25.15
CA VAL A 279 -0.83 1.79 25.46
C VAL A 279 -0.86 0.71 24.38
N ASN A 280 -2.04 0.24 23.98
CA ASN A 280 -2.16 -0.76 22.91
C ASN A 280 -1.70 -0.16 21.57
N GLY A 281 -1.96 1.13 21.31
CA GLY A 281 -1.47 1.83 20.13
C GLY A 281 0.06 1.90 20.07
N ALA A 282 0.70 2.37 21.14
CA ALA A 282 2.16 2.42 21.24
C ALA A 282 2.79 1.04 21.12
N THR A 283 2.21 0.04 21.78
CA THR A 283 2.66 -1.36 21.69
C THR A 283 2.51 -1.91 20.28
N SER A 284 1.40 -1.59 19.59
CA SER A 284 1.17 -1.99 18.20
C SER A 284 2.25 -1.44 17.27
N ILE A 285 2.59 -0.15 17.41
CA ILE A 285 3.66 0.48 16.62
C ILE A 285 5.00 -0.18 16.91
N ALA A 286 5.34 -0.39 18.20
CA ALA A 286 6.59 -1.00 18.60
C ALA A 286 6.74 -2.42 18.02
N VAL A 287 5.72 -3.27 18.16
CA VAL A 287 5.72 -4.62 17.61
C VAL A 287 5.80 -4.59 16.08
N SER A 288 5.05 -3.71 15.42
CA SER A 288 5.13 -3.55 13.97
C SER A 288 6.53 -3.14 13.50
N ALA A 289 7.16 -2.18 14.18
CA ALA A 289 8.51 -1.73 13.87
C ALA A 289 9.55 -2.85 14.06
N CYS A 290 9.44 -3.65 15.14
CA CYS A 290 10.29 -4.82 15.35
C CYS A 290 10.11 -5.86 14.24
N ILE A 291 8.88 -6.12 13.80
CA ILE A 291 8.61 -7.03 12.67
C ILE A 291 9.23 -6.47 11.39
N CYS A 292 9.12 -5.17 11.12
CA CYS A 292 9.71 -4.52 9.95
C CYS A 292 11.24 -4.63 9.95
N ALA A 293 11.89 -4.37 11.09
CA ALA A 293 13.34 -4.50 11.25
C ALA A 293 13.80 -5.95 11.05
N LEU A 294 13.09 -6.92 11.64
CA LEU A 294 13.41 -8.32 11.49
C LEU A 294 13.19 -8.80 10.05
N GLY A 295 12.06 -8.42 9.44
CA GLY A 295 11.70 -8.83 8.09
C GLY A 295 12.63 -8.25 7.03
N THR A 296 13.05 -6.99 7.17
CA THR A 296 14.06 -6.38 6.29
C THR A 296 15.42 -7.03 6.44
N HIS A 297 15.85 -7.34 7.67
CA HIS A 297 17.12 -8.04 7.92
C HIS A 297 17.12 -9.45 7.32
N ILE A 298 16.04 -10.21 7.51
CA ILE A 298 15.88 -11.55 6.92
C ILE A 298 15.84 -11.49 5.40
N ALA A 299 15.06 -10.57 4.81
CA ALA A 299 15.00 -10.41 3.36
C ALA A 299 16.37 -10.05 2.76
N GLY A 300 17.15 -9.22 3.45
CA GLY A 300 18.51 -8.86 3.08
C GLY A 300 19.47 -10.06 3.15
N SER A 301 19.41 -10.87 4.20
CA SER A 301 20.32 -12.00 4.38
C SER A 301 20.09 -13.13 3.37
N ILE A 302 18.85 -13.32 2.92
CA ILE A 302 18.51 -14.32 1.88
C ILE A 302 18.65 -13.76 0.45
N GLY A 303 19.01 -12.49 0.28
CA GLY A 303 19.15 -11.86 -1.04
C GLY A 303 17.83 -11.59 -1.77
N TYR A 304 16.69 -11.60 -1.08
CA TYR A 304 15.36 -11.40 -1.67
C TYR A 304 15.07 -9.90 -1.87
N ARG A 305 15.68 -9.32 -2.91
CA ARG A 305 15.55 -7.91 -3.28
C ARG A 305 14.09 -7.52 -3.56
N GLY A 306 13.61 -6.47 -2.89
CA GLY A 306 12.22 -6.00 -2.99
C GLY A 306 11.21 -6.83 -2.19
N GLY A 307 11.64 -7.93 -1.59
CA GLY A 307 10.77 -8.89 -0.91
C GLY A 307 10.51 -8.63 0.57
N SER A 308 11.04 -7.54 1.13
CA SER A 308 10.94 -7.22 2.55
C SER A 308 9.48 -7.18 3.03
N VAL A 309 8.59 -6.56 2.27
CA VAL A 309 7.15 -6.49 2.61
C VAL A 309 6.53 -7.88 2.68
N THR A 310 6.89 -8.78 1.76
CA THR A 310 6.41 -10.17 1.75
C THR A 310 6.88 -10.94 2.98
N VAL A 311 8.14 -10.77 3.38
CA VAL A 311 8.70 -11.39 4.60
C VAL A 311 8.04 -10.80 5.86
N ILE A 312 7.85 -9.48 5.89
CA ILE A 312 7.13 -8.77 6.97
C ILE A 312 5.72 -9.34 7.14
N THR A 313 4.95 -9.45 6.04
CA THR A 313 3.62 -10.06 6.02
C THR A 313 3.67 -11.49 6.57
N ALA A 314 4.63 -12.31 6.13
CA ALA A 314 4.77 -13.69 6.59
C ALA A 314 5.02 -13.77 8.12
N ILE A 315 5.92 -12.93 8.65
CA ILE A 315 6.21 -12.88 10.08
C ILE A 315 4.99 -12.43 10.86
N THR A 316 4.29 -11.38 10.41
CA THR A 316 3.10 -10.90 11.11
C THR A 316 2.01 -11.95 11.16
N VAL A 317 1.71 -12.59 10.03
CA VAL A 317 0.70 -13.63 9.94
C VAL A 317 1.06 -14.83 10.81
N ALA A 318 2.34 -15.24 10.81
CA ALA A 318 2.83 -16.30 11.68
C ALA A 318 2.66 -15.93 13.16
N LEU A 319 3.04 -14.71 13.56
CA LEU A 319 2.88 -14.22 14.94
C LEU A 319 1.40 -14.17 15.36
N ALA A 320 0.53 -13.59 14.52
CA ALA A 320 -0.91 -13.50 14.76
C ALA A 320 -1.56 -14.88 14.90
N THR A 321 -1.06 -15.89 14.17
CA THR A 321 -1.58 -17.26 14.18
C THR A 321 -1.01 -18.13 15.32
N ILE A 322 0.27 -17.98 15.65
CA ILE A 322 0.95 -18.81 16.67
C ILE A 322 0.68 -18.27 18.08
N ALA A 323 0.65 -16.94 18.24
CA ALA A 323 0.47 -16.27 19.53
C ALA A 323 -0.71 -15.28 19.54
N PRO A 324 -1.94 -15.72 19.19
CA PRO A 324 -3.09 -14.83 19.06
C PRO A 324 -3.45 -14.10 20.37
N LYS A 325 -3.18 -14.71 21.53
CA LYS A 325 -3.40 -14.09 22.84
C LYS A 325 -2.54 -12.84 23.06
N VAL A 326 -1.35 -12.78 22.45
CA VAL A 326 -0.44 -11.63 22.54
C VAL A 326 -0.84 -10.54 21.56
N VAL A 327 -1.31 -10.92 20.37
CA VAL A 327 -1.62 -9.98 19.28
C VAL A 327 -3.04 -9.44 19.34
N ALA A 328 -4.02 -10.21 19.81
CA ALA A 328 -5.43 -9.82 19.83
C ALA A 328 -5.75 -8.49 20.56
N PRO A 329 -5.07 -8.14 21.68
CA PRO A 329 -5.27 -6.83 22.31
C PRO A 329 -4.78 -5.65 21.46
N LEU A 330 -3.86 -5.91 20.51
CA LEU A 330 -3.25 -4.91 19.64
C LEU A 330 -4.07 -4.66 18.38
N THR A 331 -4.93 -5.59 17.98
CA THR A 331 -5.64 -5.56 16.69
C THR A 331 -6.43 -4.26 16.47
N ALA A 332 -7.27 -3.84 17.44
CA ALA A 332 -8.12 -2.67 17.27
C ALA A 332 -7.32 -1.36 17.12
N SER A 333 -6.31 -1.16 17.97
CA SER A 333 -5.43 0.01 17.88
C SER A 333 -4.55 -0.05 16.61
N GLY A 334 -4.08 -1.24 16.25
CA GLY A 334 -3.29 -1.48 15.04
C GLY A 334 -4.06 -1.11 13.77
N GLU A 335 -5.29 -1.60 13.62
CA GLU A 335 -6.15 -1.26 12.47
C GLU A 335 -6.37 0.25 12.34
N GLY A 336 -6.68 0.93 13.45
CA GLY A 336 -6.91 2.38 13.45
C GLY A 336 -5.65 3.17 13.06
N LEU A 337 -4.49 2.79 13.60
CA LEU A 337 -3.21 3.42 13.25
C LEU A 337 -2.83 3.14 11.80
N ALA A 338 -3.00 1.90 11.33
CA ALA A 338 -2.71 1.57 9.95
C ALA A 338 -3.59 2.34 8.97
N ALA A 339 -4.87 2.54 9.27
CA ALA A 339 -5.75 3.36 8.44
C ALA A 339 -5.21 4.78 8.28
N ILE A 340 -4.70 5.39 9.36
CA ILE A 340 -4.07 6.73 9.32
C ILE A 340 -2.79 6.72 8.46
N LEU A 341 -1.90 5.75 8.68
CA LEU A 341 -0.64 5.61 7.94
C LEU A 341 -0.88 5.39 6.44
N MET A 342 -1.82 4.50 6.11
CA MET A 342 -2.21 4.24 4.73
C MET A 342 -2.78 5.48 4.06
N GLN A 343 -3.47 6.34 4.81
CA GLN A 343 -4.02 7.57 4.25
C GLN A 343 -2.93 8.59 3.85
N LEU A 344 -1.89 8.72 4.68
CA LEU A 344 -0.69 9.49 4.32
C LEU A 344 -0.01 8.91 3.08
N PHE A 345 0.07 7.58 3.02
CA PHE A 345 0.60 6.87 1.85
C PHE A 345 -0.20 7.18 0.58
N PHE A 346 -1.51 7.01 0.59
CA PHE A 346 -2.37 7.26 -0.57
C PHE A 346 -2.29 8.71 -1.06
N ALA A 347 -2.26 9.67 -0.13
CA ALA A 347 -2.05 11.08 -0.46
C ALA A 347 -0.67 11.30 -1.12
N SER A 348 0.39 10.66 -0.63
CA SER A 348 1.75 10.81 -1.19
C SER A 348 1.89 10.19 -2.58
N VAL A 349 1.22 9.06 -2.83
CA VAL A 349 1.16 8.43 -4.15
C VAL A 349 0.43 9.35 -5.13
N GLY A 350 -0.67 9.96 -4.67
CA GLY A 350 -1.39 11.04 -5.36
C GLY A 350 -0.49 12.19 -5.77
N ALA A 351 0.19 12.78 -4.79
CA ALA A 351 1.06 13.92 -4.99
C ALA A 351 2.22 13.64 -5.95
N SER A 352 2.70 12.39 -5.99
CA SER A 352 3.77 11.95 -6.88
C SER A 352 3.34 11.70 -8.33
N GLY A 353 2.03 11.76 -8.62
CA GLY A 353 1.46 11.47 -9.94
C GLY A 353 1.39 12.69 -10.88
N ASN A 354 1.39 12.42 -12.18
CA ASN A 354 1.13 13.41 -13.24
C ASN A 354 -0.24 13.18 -13.87
N ILE A 355 -1.10 14.21 -13.91
CA ILE A 355 -2.46 14.06 -14.43
C ILE A 355 -2.51 13.65 -15.91
N GLY A 356 -1.58 14.12 -16.74
CA GLY A 356 -1.53 13.79 -18.16
C GLY A 356 -1.19 12.33 -18.41
N GLU A 357 -0.27 11.77 -17.62
CA GLU A 357 0.09 10.34 -17.67
C GLU A 357 -1.07 9.46 -17.20
N VAL A 358 -1.76 9.87 -16.13
CA VAL A 358 -2.94 9.17 -15.61
C VAL A 358 -4.05 9.13 -16.66
N LEU A 359 -4.38 10.27 -17.29
CA LEU A 359 -5.42 10.32 -18.33
C LEU A 359 -5.09 9.46 -19.56
N ARG A 360 -3.81 9.35 -19.91
CA ARG A 360 -3.38 8.52 -21.04
C ARG A 360 -3.45 7.02 -20.74
N THR A 361 -3.15 6.61 -19.51
CA THR A 361 -3.07 5.19 -19.11
C THR A 361 -4.39 4.64 -18.59
N ALA A 362 -5.20 5.48 -17.95
CA ALA A 362 -6.45 5.09 -17.27
C ALA A 362 -7.46 4.32 -18.15
N PRO A 363 -7.73 4.68 -19.43
CA PRO A 363 -8.71 3.95 -20.24
C PRO A 363 -8.38 2.46 -20.41
N THR A 364 -7.09 2.15 -20.65
CA THR A 364 -6.61 0.77 -20.80
C THR A 364 -6.71 0.00 -19.49
N LEU A 365 -6.43 0.65 -18.37
CA LEU A 365 -6.51 0.07 -17.03
C LEU A 365 -7.95 -0.18 -16.60
N PHE A 366 -8.85 0.76 -16.89
CA PHE A 366 -10.28 0.61 -16.68
C PHE A 366 -10.81 -0.61 -17.44
N ALA A 367 -10.49 -0.72 -18.73
CA ALA A 367 -10.91 -1.85 -19.56
C ALA A 367 -10.34 -3.19 -19.05
N TRP A 368 -9.06 -3.21 -18.65
CA TRP A 368 -8.44 -4.39 -18.05
C TRP A 368 -9.16 -4.82 -16.76
N SER A 369 -9.39 -3.89 -15.82
CA SER A 369 -10.10 -4.19 -14.56
C SER A 369 -11.55 -4.60 -14.82
N ALA A 370 -12.22 -3.98 -15.79
CA ALA A 370 -13.59 -4.34 -16.18
C ALA A 370 -13.65 -5.80 -16.65
N VAL A 371 -12.72 -6.23 -17.50
CA VAL A 371 -12.66 -7.63 -17.96
C VAL A 371 -12.37 -8.57 -16.80
N ALA A 372 -11.35 -8.27 -16.00
CA ALA A 372 -10.93 -9.12 -14.88
C ALA A 372 -12.07 -9.34 -13.87
N ILE A 373 -12.74 -8.27 -13.45
CA ILE A 373 -13.87 -8.32 -12.51
C ILE A 373 -15.10 -8.97 -13.15
N SER A 374 -15.36 -8.75 -14.44
CA SER A 374 -16.49 -9.40 -15.13
C SER A 374 -16.33 -10.92 -15.15
N VAL A 375 -15.11 -11.40 -15.45
CA VAL A 375 -14.79 -12.84 -15.41
C VAL A 375 -14.87 -13.36 -13.98
N HIS A 376 -14.36 -12.62 -13.00
CA HIS A 376 -14.51 -12.98 -11.57
C HIS A 376 -15.98 -13.19 -11.19
N VAL A 377 -16.85 -12.22 -11.47
CA VAL A 377 -18.28 -12.31 -11.16
C VAL A 377 -18.91 -13.51 -11.87
N ALA A 378 -18.63 -13.71 -13.16
CA ALA A 378 -19.16 -14.84 -13.92
C ALA A 378 -18.74 -16.19 -13.31
N LEU A 379 -17.46 -16.35 -12.98
CA LEU A 379 -16.92 -17.58 -12.42
C LEU A 379 -17.38 -17.83 -10.98
N VAL A 380 -17.51 -16.80 -10.15
CA VAL A 380 -18.07 -16.94 -8.80
C VAL A 380 -19.53 -17.36 -8.83
N LEU A 381 -20.32 -16.82 -9.77
CA LEU A 381 -21.71 -17.27 -9.98
C LEU A 381 -21.81 -18.69 -10.54
N LEU A 382 -20.82 -19.13 -11.32
CA LEU A 382 -20.70 -20.53 -11.73
C LEU A 382 -20.33 -21.42 -10.54
N TRP A 383 -19.38 -20.98 -9.72
CA TRP A 383 -18.92 -21.65 -8.51
C TRP A 383 -20.07 -21.86 -7.51
N GLU A 384 -20.96 -20.87 -7.38
CA GLU A 384 -22.20 -20.96 -6.61
C GLU A 384 -23.04 -22.17 -7.04
N ARG A 385 -23.23 -22.37 -8.34
CA ARG A 385 -24.04 -23.47 -8.87
C ARG A 385 -23.38 -24.84 -8.70
N VAL A 386 -22.07 -24.93 -8.94
CA VAL A 386 -21.32 -26.20 -8.89
C VAL A 386 -21.25 -26.74 -7.47
N PHE A 387 -20.91 -25.88 -6.50
CA PHE A 387 -20.72 -26.28 -5.10
C PHE A 387 -21.94 -26.01 -4.21
N LYS A 388 -23.05 -25.60 -4.83
CA LYS A 388 -24.34 -25.33 -4.19
C LYS A 388 -24.24 -24.31 -3.04
N PHE A 389 -23.38 -23.29 -3.18
CA PHE A 389 -23.32 -22.20 -2.21
C PHE A 389 -24.62 -21.40 -2.24
N THR A 390 -24.99 -20.82 -1.11
CA THR A 390 -26.08 -19.85 -1.06
C THR A 390 -25.65 -18.53 -1.72
N ARG A 391 -26.62 -17.76 -2.20
CA ARG A 391 -26.36 -16.40 -2.72
C ARG A 391 -25.69 -15.51 -1.66
N LYS A 392 -26.08 -15.68 -0.39
CA LYS A 392 -25.46 -15.03 0.78
C LYS A 392 -23.96 -15.34 0.87
N GLU A 393 -23.58 -16.62 0.91
CA GLU A 393 -22.17 -17.05 0.99
C GLU A 393 -21.37 -16.53 -0.20
N THR A 394 -21.94 -16.64 -1.40
CA THR A 394 -21.30 -16.21 -2.65
C THR A 394 -21.04 -14.71 -2.67
N CYS A 395 -22.04 -13.89 -2.32
CA CYS A 395 -21.89 -12.45 -2.24
C CYS A 395 -20.88 -12.03 -1.17
N LEU A 396 -20.89 -12.65 0.01
CA LEU A 396 -19.94 -12.33 1.08
C LEU A 396 -18.51 -12.73 0.74
N ALA A 397 -18.30 -13.91 0.16
CA ALA A 397 -17.01 -14.36 -0.31
C ALA A 397 -16.45 -13.44 -1.40
N SER A 398 -17.26 -13.15 -2.44
CA SER A 398 -16.87 -12.23 -3.51
C SER A 398 -16.56 -10.83 -2.98
N ASN A 399 -17.37 -10.32 -2.05
CA ASN A 399 -17.13 -9.05 -1.39
C ASN A 399 -15.80 -9.07 -0.64
N ALA A 400 -15.52 -10.12 0.12
CA ALA A 400 -14.26 -10.25 0.84
C ALA A 400 -13.05 -10.31 -0.11
N ASN A 401 -13.16 -10.91 -1.30
CA ASN A 401 -12.09 -10.88 -2.31
C ASN A 401 -11.84 -9.45 -2.81
N ILE A 402 -12.84 -8.84 -3.45
CA ILE A 402 -12.67 -7.58 -4.18
C ILE A 402 -12.65 -6.37 -3.25
N GLY A 403 -13.49 -6.39 -2.22
CA GLY A 403 -13.71 -5.31 -1.28
C GLY A 403 -12.91 -5.42 0.02
N GLY A 404 -12.50 -6.62 0.43
CA GLY A 404 -11.79 -6.86 1.68
C GLY A 404 -12.69 -7.03 2.92
N PRO A 405 -12.09 -7.10 4.13
CA PRO A 405 -12.78 -7.50 5.36
C PRO A 405 -13.86 -6.53 5.82
N THR A 406 -13.60 -5.23 5.77
CA THR A 406 -14.52 -4.20 6.28
C THR A 406 -15.80 -4.10 5.45
N THR A 407 -15.68 -4.18 4.13
CA THR A 407 -16.81 -4.11 3.18
C THR A 407 -17.65 -5.38 3.20
N ALA A 408 -17.02 -6.56 3.36
CA ALA A 408 -17.72 -7.84 3.53
C ALA A 408 -18.53 -7.88 4.83
N ALA A 409 -17.93 -7.49 5.96
CA ALA A 409 -18.62 -7.35 7.23
C ALA A 409 -19.74 -6.30 7.15
N GLY A 410 -19.49 -5.16 6.49
CA GLY A 410 -20.46 -4.10 6.25
C GLY A 410 -21.68 -4.57 5.46
N MET A 411 -21.48 -5.38 4.40
CA MET A 411 -22.58 -5.98 3.64
C MET A 411 -23.39 -6.95 4.50
N ALA A 412 -22.72 -7.82 5.27
CA ALA A 412 -23.41 -8.73 6.19
C ALA A 412 -24.29 -7.95 7.20
N ALA A 413 -23.79 -6.83 7.72
CA ALA A 413 -24.57 -5.93 8.57
C ALA A 413 -25.76 -5.31 7.84
N ALA A 414 -25.52 -4.71 6.68
CA ALA A 414 -26.54 -4.01 5.88
C ALA A 414 -27.68 -4.94 5.41
N LYS A 415 -27.39 -6.22 5.17
CA LYS A 415 -28.35 -7.22 4.72
C LYS A 415 -29.02 -8.01 5.85
N GLY A 416 -28.67 -7.73 7.11
CA GLY A 416 -29.22 -8.47 8.27
C GLY A 416 -28.67 -9.89 8.41
N TRP A 417 -27.49 -10.18 7.85
CA TRP A 417 -26.79 -11.46 7.94
C TRP A 417 -25.84 -11.47 9.15
N ARG A 418 -26.37 -11.18 10.33
CA ARG A 418 -25.56 -10.95 11.55
C ARG A 418 -24.66 -12.13 11.89
N SER A 419 -25.15 -13.35 11.68
CA SER A 419 -24.38 -14.59 11.92
C SER A 419 -23.10 -14.70 11.08
N SER A 420 -23.05 -14.00 9.94
CA SER A 420 -21.94 -14.09 8.99
C SER A 420 -21.05 -12.86 8.97
N MET A 421 -21.28 -11.85 9.83
CA MET A 421 -20.41 -10.67 9.89
C MET A 421 -18.96 -11.03 10.27
N VAL A 422 -18.79 -11.79 11.36
CA VAL A 422 -17.47 -12.21 11.83
C VAL A 422 -16.81 -13.17 10.83
N PRO A 423 -17.48 -14.23 10.32
CA PRO A 423 -16.92 -15.05 9.25
C PRO A 423 -16.51 -14.27 8.00
N ALA A 424 -17.32 -13.31 7.54
CA ALA A 424 -17.02 -12.48 6.37
C ALA A 424 -15.82 -11.56 6.60
N LEU A 425 -15.68 -11.01 7.81
CA LEU A 425 -14.50 -10.26 8.21
C LEU A 425 -13.25 -11.15 8.15
N LEU A 426 -13.32 -12.35 8.73
CA LEU A 426 -12.18 -13.27 8.85
C LEU A 426 -11.66 -13.75 7.48
N ILE A 427 -12.53 -14.15 6.55
CA ILE A 427 -12.09 -14.51 5.19
C ILE A 427 -11.48 -13.32 4.43
N GLY A 428 -11.94 -12.09 4.70
CA GLY A 428 -11.34 -10.88 4.12
C GLY A 428 -9.94 -10.61 4.68
N ILE A 429 -9.74 -10.85 5.97
CA ILE A 429 -8.42 -10.78 6.60
C ILE A 429 -7.50 -11.89 6.04
N PHE A 430 -8.05 -13.07 5.75
CA PHE A 430 -7.30 -14.11 5.04
C PHE A 430 -6.87 -13.66 3.63
N GLY A 431 -7.70 -12.90 2.93
CA GLY A 431 -7.33 -12.20 1.70
C GLY A 431 -6.17 -11.22 1.92
N TYR A 432 -6.19 -10.45 3.01
CA TYR A 432 -5.08 -9.57 3.39
C TYR A 432 -3.76 -10.33 3.53
N ALA A 433 -3.79 -11.49 4.18
CA ALA A 433 -2.62 -12.31 4.42
C ALA A 433 -2.06 -12.98 3.15
N THR A 434 -2.91 -13.34 2.18
CA THR A 434 -2.53 -14.22 1.05
C THR A 434 -2.36 -13.50 -0.28
N ALA A 435 -3.12 -12.43 -0.53
CA ALA A 435 -3.21 -11.81 -1.86
C ALA A 435 -1.89 -11.21 -2.34
N THR A 436 -1.06 -10.65 -1.46
CA THR A 436 0.28 -10.13 -1.82
C THR A 436 1.13 -11.23 -2.47
N PHE A 437 1.18 -12.42 -1.88
CA PHE A 437 1.95 -13.54 -2.42
C PHE A 437 1.42 -14.00 -3.78
N ILE A 438 0.09 -14.10 -3.90
CA ILE A 438 -0.58 -14.49 -5.14
C ILE A 438 -0.30 -13.48 -6.25
N GLY A 439 -0.42 -12.18 -5.95
CA GLY A 439 -0.17 -11.10 -6.92
C GLY A 439 1.27 -11.02 -7.38
N VAL A 440 2.24 -11.18 -6.46
CA VAL A 440 3.68 -11.25 -6.83
C VAL A 440 3.95 -12.48 -7.70
N GLY A 441 3.35 -13.63 -7.38
CA GLY A 441 3.45 -14.84 -8.20
C GLY A 441 2.86 -14.65 -9.59
N ALA A 442 1.64 -14.10 -9.68
CA ALA A 442 0.97 -13.79 -10.95
C ALA A 442 1.78 -12.80 -11.78
N ALA A 443 2.37 -11.77 -11.16
CA ALA A 443 3.24 -10.80 -11.82
C ALA A 443 4.41 -11.44 -12.57
N GLN A 444 5.05 -12.47 -11.98
CA GLN A 444 6.14 -13.18 -12.68
C GLN A 444 5.66 -13.92 -13.93
N ILE A 445 4.41 -14.39 -13.93
CA ILE A 445 3.79 -15.03 -15.09
C ILE A 445 3.43 -13.97 -16.14
N PHE A 446 2.80 -12.86 -15.74
CA PHE A 446 2.52 -11.73 -16.63
C PHE A 446 3.78 -11.19 -17.28
N ARG A 447 4.89 -11.11 -16.54
CA ARG A 447 6.19 -10.70 -17.08
C ARG A 447 6.63 -11.61 -18.23
N LYS A 448 6.50 -12.93 -18.07
CA LYS A 448 6.81 -13.89 -19.15
C LYS A 448 5.87 -13.72 -20.33
N MET A 449 4.57 -13.56 -20.10
CA MET A 449 3.58 -13.34 -21.16
C MET A 449 3.88 -12.07 -21.96
N GLN A 450 4.23 -10.98 -21.28
CA GLN A 450 4.56 -9.71 -21.92
C GLN A 450 5.84 -9.81 -22.76
N LEU A 451 6.83 -10.56 -22.29
CA LEU A 451 8.08 -10.82 -23.03
C LEU A 451 7.87 -11.71 -24.27
N MET A 452 6.86 -12.56 -24.30
CA MET A 452 6.52 -13.39 -25.47
C MET A 452 5.68 -12.64 -26.52
N ALA A 453 5.07 -11.52 -26.14
CA ALA A 453 4.22 -10.71 -27.01
C ALA A 453 4.98 -9.58 -27.73
N ILE A 454 6.26 -9.36 -27.37
CA ILE A 454 7.21 -8.44 -28.01
C ILE A 454 8.18 -9.31 -28.81
#